data_AF-A0A927EDZ5-F1
#
_entry.id   AF-A0A927EDZ5-F1
#
_cell.length_a   1.000
_cell.length_b   1.000
_cell.length_c   1.000
_cell.angle_alpha   90.00
_cell.angle_beta   90.00
_cell.angle_gamma   90.00
#
_symmetry.space_group_name_H-M   'P 1'
#
loop_
_entity.id
_entity.type
_entity.pdbx_description
1 polymer ?
#
loop_
_entity_poly.entity_id
_entity_poly.type
_entity_poly.pdbx_seq_one_letter_code
_entity_poly.pdbx_strand_id
1 'polypeptide(L)' 'MPQDAINREDMVYQVKAFTRVSKTNKRAPTASEALRLFREMQAGPGVTSCAVFQKGVLVSQSELERAANREQNLRA' A
#
# COMPACT_ATOMS: atom_id res chain seq x y z
N MET A 1 5.91 26.19 10.77
CA MET A 1 6.18 24.75 10.66
C MET A 1 5.24 24.16 9.62
N PRO A 2 5.71 23.63 8.49
CA PRO A 2 4.98 22.56 7.82
C PRO A 2 5.83 21.30 7.87
N GLN A 3 5.43 20.40 8.77
CA GLN A 3 5.76 18.97 8.69
C GLN A 3 5.01 18.37 7.48
N ASP A 4 5.45 17.20 7.02
CA ASP A 4 4.92 16.41 5.89
C ASP A 4 5.50 16.65 4.49
N ALA A 5 6.75 17.11 4.42
CA ALA A 5 7.64 16.63 3.37
C ALA A 5 8.12 15.22 3.73
N ILE A 6 7.22 14.24 3.79
CA ILE A 6 7.63 12.84 3.69
C ILE A 6 8.30 12.74 2.32
N ASN A 7 9.63 12.63 2.32
CA ASN A 7 10.45 12.46 1.12
C ASN A 7 9.71 11.54 0.16
N ARG A 8 9.35 12.04 -1.03
CA ARG A 8 8.71 11.23 -2.08
C ARG A 8 9.57 10.01 -2.45
N GLU A 9 10.84 10.02 -2.06
CA GLU A 9 11.83 8.97 -2.22
C GLU A 9 11.72 7.84 -1.18
N ASP A 10 11.06 8.07 -0.03
CA ASP A 10 10.80 7.06 1.03
C ASP A 10 9.48 6.29 0.85
N MET A 11 8.61 6.74 -0.07
CA MET A 11 7.32 6.09 -0.33
C MET A 11 7.50 4.88 -1.27
N VAL A 12 7.79 3.74 -0.67
CA VAL A 12 8.09 2.48 -1.38
C VAL A 12 6.84 1.83 -1.99
N TYR A 13 5.67 1.94 -1.35
CA TYR A 13 4.46 1.22 -1.76
C TYR A 13 3.32 2.15 -2.22
N GLN A 14 2.58 1.71 -3.23
CA GLN A 14 1.37 2.36 -3.74
C GLN A 14 0.23 1.34 -3.81
N VAL A 15 -0.86 1.61 -3.11
CA VAL A 15 -2.09 0.82 -3.16
C VAL A 15 -3.05 1.52 -4.11
N LYS A 16 -3.55 0.79 -5.11
CA LYS A 16 -4.56 1.26 -6.05
C LYS A 16 -5.81 0.40 -5.88
N ALA A 17 -6.94 1.04 -5.61
CA ALA A 17 -8.25 0.40 -5.70
C ALA A 17 -8.97 0.94 -6.93
N PHE A 18 -9.63 0.03 -7.62
CA PHE A 18 -10.42 0.33 -8.80
C PHE A 18 -11.88 0.10 -8.45
N THR A 19 -12.71 1.08 -8.76
CA THR A 19 -14.15 0.94 -8.81
C THR A 19 -14.58 0.90 -10.27
N ARG A 20 -15.88 0.75 -10.51
CA ARG A 20 -16.42 0.76 -11.89
C ARG A 20 -16.18 2.08 -12.63
N VAL A 21 -16.05 3.19 -11.89
CA VAL A 21 -16.03 4.55 -12.46
C VAL A 21 -14.78 5.34 -12.12
N SER A 22 -13.99 4.87 -11.15
CA SER A 22 -12.85 5.62 -10.61
C SER A 22 -11.72 4.71 -10.14
N LYS A 23 -10.55 5.31 -9.94
CA LYS A 23 -9.42 4.67 -9.27
C LYS A 23 -9.00 5.52 -8.09
N THR A 24 -8.82 4.89 -6.94
CA THR A 24 -8.30 5.50 -5.73
C THR A 24 -6.86 5.05 -5.53
N ASN A 25 -5.98 6.00 -5.25
CA ASN A 25 -4.57 5.77 -4.99
C ASN A 25 -4.26 6.16 -3.54
N LYS A 26 -3.58 5.28 -2.81
CA LYS A 26 -2.93 5.60 -1.54
C LYS A 26 -1.47 5.16 -1.60
N ARG A 27 -0.61 5.83 -0.83
CA ARG A 27 0.82 5.51 -0.75
C ARG A 27 1.17 5.16 0.69
N ALA A 28 2.13 4.26 0.85
CA ALA A 28 2.63 3.83 2.15
C ALA A 28 4.16 3.72 2.11
N PRO A 29 4.86 4.17 3.16
CA PRO A 29 6.30 4.01 3.28
C PRO A 29 6.72 2.58 3.68
N THR A 30 5.83 1.83 4.35
CA THR A 30 6.11 0.47 4.83
C THR A 30 5.17 -0.59 4.23
N ALA A 31 5.62 -1.84 4.16
CA ALA A 31 4.80 -2.98 3.73
C ALA A 31 3.63 -3.22 4.68
N SER A 32 3.87 -3.04 5.98
CA SER A 32 2.83 -3.18 7.01
C SER A 32 1.68 -2.17 6.83
N GLU A 33 2.01 -0.90 6.56
CA GLU A 33 0.99 0.10 6.26
C GLU A 33 0.33 -0.13 4.91
N ALA A 34 1.09 -0.53 3.88
CA ALA A 34 0.53 -0.86 2.58
C ALA A 34 -0.46 -2.03 2.67
N LEU A 35 -0.19 -3.04 3.49
CA LEU A 35 -1.10 -4.15 3.76
C LEU A 35 -2.37 -3.68 4.48
N ARG A 36 -2.24 -2.78 5.47
CA ARG A 36 -3.40 -2.19 6.15
C ARG A 36 -4.28 -1.41 5.17
N LEU A 37 -3.67 -0.53 4.37
CA LEU A 37 -4.35 0.26 3.35
C LEU A 37 -5.00 -0.60 2.28
N PHE A 38 -4.33 -1.67 1.85
CA PHE A 38 -4.90 -2.63 0.90
C PHE A 38 -6.18 -3.26 1.44
N ARG A 39 -6.18 -3.72 2.70
CA ARG A 39 -7.37 -4.31 3.34
C ARG A 39 -8.49 -3.29 3.53
N GLU A 40 -8.15 -2.08 4.00
CA GLU A 40 -9.11 -0.97 4.14
C GLU A 40 -9.75 -0.62 2.79
N MET A 41 -8.95 -0.52 1.72
CA MET A 41 -9.45 -0.17 0.40
C MET A 41 -10.21 -1.31 -0.25
N GLN A 42 -9.80 -2.56 -0.06
CA GLN A 42 -10.50 -3.74 -0.55
C GLN A 42 -11.89 -3.88 0.08
N ALA A 43 -12.04 -3.52 1.35
CA ALA A 43 -13.33 -3.51 2.04
C ALA A 43 -14.25 -2.32 1.64
N GLY A 44 -13.77 -1.43 0.76
CA GLY A 44 -14.53 -0.26 0.31
C GLY A 44 -15.73 -0.63 -0.58
N PRO A 45 -16.88 0.01 -0.41
CA PRO A 45 -18.06 -0.25 -1.24
C PRO A 45 -17.79 0.10 -2.71
N GLY A 46 -18.16 -0.80 -3.62
CA GLY A 46 -18.02 -0.61 -5.07
C GLY A 46 -16.61 -0.82 -5.61
N VAL A 47 -15.68 -1.30 -4.79
CA VAL A 47 -14.34 -1.71 -5.24
C VAL A 47 -14.44 -3.04 -5.96
N THR A 48 -13.92 -3.08 -7.18
CA THR A 48 -13.90 -4.27 -8.04
C THR A 48 -12.54 -4.96 -8.02
N SER A 49 -11.47 -4.21 -7.77
CA SER A 49 -10.11 -4.75 -7.72
C SER A 49 -9.18 -3.86 -6.89
N CYS A 50 -8.19 -4.47 -6.25
CA CYS A 50 -7.10 -3.78 -5.57
C CYS A 50 -5.75 -4.34 -6.05
N ALA A 51 -4.78 -3.45 -6.19
CA ALA A 51 -3.41 -3.78 -6.59
C ALA A 51 -2.42 -3.00 -5.74
N VAL A 52 -1.30 -3.62 -5.38
CA VAL A 52 -0.21 -2.96 -4.67
C VAL A 52 1.01 -2.93 -5.55
N PHE A 53 1.68 -1.78 -5.60
CA PHE A 53 2.89 -1.56 -6.37
C PHE A 53 4.01 -1.18 -5.43
N GLN A 54 5.17 -1.80 -5.56
CA GLN A 54 6.39 -1.43 -4.88
C GLN A 54 7.35 -0.79 -5.88
N LYS A 55 7.67 0.50 -5.71
CA LYS A 55 8.54 1.25 -6.65
C LYS A 55 8.14 1.10 -8.13
N GLY A 56 6.83 0.96 -8.39
CA GLY A 56 6.27 0.78 -9.75
C GLY A 56 6.10 -0.67 -10.21
N VAL A 57 6.61 -1.66 -9.47
CA VAL A 57 6.43 -3.10 -9.76
C VAL A 57 5.17 -3.61 -9.06
N LEU A 58 4.31 -4.33 -9.77
CA LEU A 58 3.14 -4.97 -9.16
C LEU A 58 3.58 -6.06 -8.19
N VAL A 59 3.08 -6.00 -6.95
CA VAL A 59 3.38 -6.97 -5.89
C VAL A 59 2.11 -7.75 -5.56
N SER A 60 2.25 -9.06 -5.45
CA SER A 60 1.14 -9.93 -5.04
C SER A 60 0.82 -9.76 -3.54
N GLN A 61 -0.39 -10.15 -3.13
CA GLN A 61 -0.77 -10.07 -1.72
C GLN A 61 0.16 -10.90 -0.82
N SER A 62 0.56 -12.09 -1.25
CA SER A 62 1.42 -12.97 -0.46
C SER A 62 2.84 -12.42 -0.30
N GLU A 63 3.37 -11.73 -1.32
CA GLU A 63 4.65 -11.02 -1.23
C GLU A 63 4.55 -9.81 -0.28
N LEU A 64 3.45 -9.06 -0.34
CA LEU A 64 3.21 -7.95 0.56
C LEU A 64 3.11 -8.41 2.02
N GLU A 65 2.40 -9.51 2.28
CA GLU A 65 2.29 -10.12 3.61
C GLU A 65 3.64 -10.65 4.12
N ARG A 66 4.45 -11.25 3.24
CA ARG A 66 5.83 -11.65 3.59
C ARG A 66 6.71 -10.45 3.91
N ALA A 67 6.61 -9.37 3.14
CA ALA A 67 7.35 -8.14 3.38
C ALA A 67 6.95 -7.50 4.72
N ALA A 68 5.64 -7.43 5.01
CA ALA A 68 5.13 -6.92 6.29
C ALA A 68 5.63 -7.75 7.48
N ASN A 69 5.59 -9.08 7.40
CA ASN A 69 6.12 -9.96 8.45
C ASN A 69 7.63 -9.79 8.65
N ARG A 70 8.40 -9.61 7.56
CA ARG A 70 9.84 -9.34 7.67
C ARG A 70 10.12 -7.99 8.33
N GLU A 71 9.37 -6.93 7.97
CA GLU A 71 9.49 -5.62 8.63
C GLU A 71 9.18 -5.69 10.12
N GLN A 72 8.17 -6.45 10.53
CA GLN A 72 7.83 -6.63 11.94
C GLN A 72 8.91 -7.41 12.69
N ASN A 73 9.46 -8.48 12.11
CA ASN A 73 10.55 -9.25 12.71
C ASN A 73 11.89 -8.50 12.77
N LEU A 74 12.15 -7.58 11.84
CA LEU A 74 13.35 -6.72 11.86
C LEU A 74 13.27 -5.58 12.88
N ARG A 75 12.06 -5.28 13.40
CA ARG A 75 11.82 -4.25 14.40
C ARG A 75 11.71 -4.81 15.84
N ALA A 76 11.75 -6.13 16.00
CA ALA A 76 11.75 -6.83 17.28
C ALA A 76 13.18 -7.05 17.78
#